data_AF-A0AAU7EH75-F1
#
_entry.id   AF-A0AAU7EH75-F1
#
_cell.length_a   1.000
_cell.length_b   1.000
_cell.length_c   1.000
_cell.angle_alpha   90.00
_cell.angle_beta   90.00
_cell.angle_gamma   90.00
#
_symmetry.space_group_name_H-M   'P 1'
#
loop_
_entity.id
_entity.type
_entity.pdbx_description
1 polymer ?
#
loop_
_entity_poly.entity_id
_entity_poly.type
_entity_poly.pdbx_seq_one_letter_code
_entity_poly.pdbx_strand_id
1 'polypeptide(L)'
;MILPVYKKGIKGQYALVVTKKGWAKFKRNLKSITKKTKPMSLFERLDRLNQVCRGWMNNYRLTNIYAKVKKLDEWLRNRLRYCIWHDWKKLERKRKNLIRLGIEIGQAYAWSRTRMGGWAVAQSPILKTTITVSRLKRKGYKPLLDYINNTQTSIW
;
A
#
# COMPACT_ATOMS: atom_id res chain seq x y z
N MET A 1 -7.67 18.92 12.45
CA MET A 1 -7.49 17.55 13.00
C MET A 1 -8.03 17.58 14.42
N ILE A 2 -9.25 17.09 14.65
CA ILE A 2 -9.83 17.07 16.00
C ILE A 2 -9.17 15.90 16.74
N LEU A 3 -8.29 16.22 17.69
CA LEU A 3 -7.82 15.26 18.69
C LEU A 3 -8.96 15.10 19.71
N PRO A 4 -9.52 13.91 19.91
CA PRO A 4 -10.52 13.70 20.95
C PRO A 4 -9.80 13.75 22.29
N VAL A 5 -9.78 14.93 22.90
CA VAL A 5 -9.38 15.09 24.30
C VAL A 5 -10.59 14.62 25.12
N TYR A 6 -10.44 13.51 25.83
CA TYR A 6 -11.42 13.13 26.84
C TYR A 6 -11.52 14.28 27.85
N LYS A 7 -12.66 14.99 27.86
CA LYS A 7 -13.04 15.93 28.92
C LYS A 7 -14.08 15.24 29.80
N LYS A 8 -13.78 15.14 31.09
CA LYS A 8 -14.70 14.59 32.12
C LYS A 8 -15.98 15.44 32.11
N GLY A 9 -17.13 14.84 31.78
CA GLY A 9 -18.44 15.51 31.77
C GLY A 9 -19.20 15.56 30.43
N ILE A 10 -18.54 15.29 29.29
CA ILE A 10 -19.19 15.34 27.96
C ILE A 10 -19.52 13.92 27.49
N LYS A 11 -20.76 13.46 27.71
CA LYS A 11 -21.24 12.17 27.19
C LYS A 11 -21.50 12.27 25.68
N GLY A 12 -21.02 11.31 24.89
CA GLY A 12 -21.40 11.14 23.47
C GLY A 12 -20.44 11.67 22.41
N GLN A 13 -19.37 12.41 22.75
CA GLN A 13 -18.39 12.93 21.78
C GLN A 13 -17.04 12.19 21.81
N TYR A 14 -17.06 10.86 21.86
CA TYR A 14 -15.83 10.05 21.87
C TYR A 14 -15.63 9.36 20.53
N ALA A 15 -14.64 9.81 19.75
CA ALA A 15 -14.16 9.05 18.61
C ALA A 15 -13.23 7.94 19.11
N LEU A 16 -13.54 6.68 18.80
CA LEU A 16 -12.64 5.57 19.08
C LEU A 16 -11.36 5.71 18.24
N VAL A 17 -10.21 5.84 18.91
CA VAL A 17 -8.90 6.00 18.28
C VAL A 17 -8.03 4.79 18.55
N VAL A 18 -7.37 4.29 17.50
CA VAL A 18 -6.36 3.23 17.64
C VAL A 18 -5.20 3.71 18.49
N THR A 19 -4.80 2.89 19.46
CA THR A 19 -3.63 3.15 20.30
C THR A 19 -2.36 3.30 19.45
N LYS A 20 -1.45 4.20 19.86
CA LYS A 20 -0.18 4.43 19.14
C LYS A 20 0.63 3.12 18.98
N LYS A 21 0.62 2.26 20.01
CA LYS A 21 1.30 0.95 20.02
C LYS A 21 0.71 -0.02 18.98
N GLY A 22 -0.61 -0.14 18.90
CA GLY A 22 -1.29 -0.99 17.93
C GLY A 22 -1.01 -0.57 16.48
N TRP A 23 -1.06 0.74 16.22
CA TRP A 23 -0.73 1.31 14.92
C TRP A 23 0.73 1.08 14.51
N ALA A 24 1.67 1.28 15.44
CA ALA A 24 3.09 1.04 15.19
C ALA A 24 3.39 -0.43 14.89
N LYS A 25 2.73 -1.36 15.61
CA LYS A 25 2.84 -2.82 15.36
C LYS A 25 2.34 -3.16 13.96
N PHE A 26 1.18 -2.64 13.56
CA PHE A 26 0.63 -2.84 12.23
C PHE A 26 1.55 -2.35 11.11
N LYS A 27 2.06 -1.12 11.24
CA LYS A 27 3.01 -0.55 10.27
C LYS A 27 4.31 -1.37 10.18
N ARG A 28 4.81 -1.90 11.31
CA ARG A 28 5.97 -2.81 11.34
C ARG A 28 5.69 -4.12 10.61
N ASN A 29 4.53 -4.73 10.82
CA ASN A 29 4.15 -5.97 10.14
C ASN A 29 4.09 -5.76 8.62
N LEU A 30 3.43 -4.69 8.15
CA LEU A 30 3.39 -4.35 6.73
C LEU A 30 4.79 -4.07 6.17
N LYS A 31 5.66 -3.37 6.92
CA LYS A 31 7.05 -3.09 6.54
C LYS A 31 7.86 -4.38 6.36
N SER A 32 7.63 -5.38 7.21
CA SER A 32 8.31 -6.68 7.15
C SER A 32 7.89 -7.49 5.93
N ILE A 33 6.58 -7.53 5.63
CA ILE A 33 6.02 -8.24 4.46
C ILE A 33 6.49 -7.57 3.16
N THR A 34 6.53 -6.25 3.13
CA THR A 34 6.97 -5.47 1.95
C THR A 34 8.49 -5.22 1.89
N LYS A 35 9.29 -6.04 2.60
CA LYS A 35 10.74 -5.96 2.52
C LYS A 35 11.23 -6.51 1.18
N LYS A 36 11.90 -5.67 0.38
CA LYS A 36 12.41 -6.00 -0.96
C LYS A 36 13.42 -7.16 -0.99
N THR A 37 14.17 -7.37 0.09
CA THR A 37 15.18 -8.43 0.20
C THR A 37 14.60 -9.80 0.54
N LYS A 38 13.31 -9.86 0.89
CA LYS A 38 12.67 -11.12 1.25
C LYS A 38 12.38 -11.93 -0.03
N PRO A 39 12.88 -13.18 -0.14
CA PRO A 39 12.61 -14.04 -1.29
C PRO A 39 11.15 -14.48 -1.20
N MET A 40 10.27 -13.78 -1.91
CA MET A 40 8.84 -14.03 -1.89
C MET A 40 8.25 -13.56 -3.21
N SER A 41 7.41 -14.39 -3.83
CA SER A 41 6.71 -14.02 -5.05
C SER A 41 5.78 -12.83 -4.80
N LEU A 42 5.47 -12.06 -5.84
CA LEU A 42 4.52 -10.95 -5.71
C LEU A 42 3.15 -11.43 -5.22
N PHE A 43 2.69 -12.59 -5.70
CA PHE A 43 1.40 -13.16 -5.32
C PHE A 43 1.36 -13.52 -3.84
N GLU A 44 2.36 -14.26 -3.35
CA GLU A 44 2.47 -14.63 -1.94
C GLU A 44 2.57 -13.40 -1.04
N ARG A 45 3.28 -12.36 -1.50
CA ARG A 45 3.39 -11.09 -0.78
C ARG A 45 2.04 -10.39 -0.67
N LEU A 46 1.24 -10.39 -1.74
CA LEU A 46 -0.10 -9.80 -1.76
C LEU A 46 -1.05 -10.59 -0.87
N ASP A 47 -0.98 -11.91 -0.89
CA ASP A 47 -1.83 -12.76 -0.05
C ASP A 47 -1.57 -12.53 1.45
N ARG A 48 -0.30 -12.59 1.89
CA ARG A 48 0.07 -12.29 3.29
C ARG A 48 -0.34 -10.88 3.70
N LEU A 49 -0.22 -9.91 2.78
CA LEU A 49 -0.63 -8.53 3.03
C LEU A 49 -2.15 -8.43 3.22
N ASN A 50 -2.93 -9.10 2.37
CA ASN A 50 -4.38 -9.17 2.49
C ASN A 50 -4.82 -9.81 3.81
N GLN A 51 -4.19 -10.92 4.23
CA GLN A 51 -4.48 -11.57 5.51
C GLN A 51 -4.25 -10.65 6.71
N VAL A 52 -3.09 -9.98 6.76
CA VAL A 52 -2.75 -9.04 7.85
C VAL A 52 -3.67 -7.83 7.84
N CYS A 53 -3.98 -7.27 6.67
CA CYS A 53 -4.93 -6.17 6.54
C CYS A 53 -6.33 -6.59 7.02
N ARG A 54 -6.85 -7.74 6.58
CA ARG A 54 -8.17 -8.24 6.99
C ARG A 54 -8.26 -8.44 8.50
N GLY A 55 -7.29 -9.12 9.10
CA GLY A 55 -7.27 -9.35 10.55
C GLY A 55 -7.18 -8.05 11.35
N TRP A 56 -6.39 -7.09 10.87
CA TRP A 56 -6.27 -5.79 11.53
C TRP A 56 -7.56 -4.96 11.41
N MET A 57 -8.21 -4.94 10.24
CA MET A 57 -9.46 -4.21 10.05
C MET A 57 -10.61 -4.78 10.89
N ASN A 58 -10.71 -6.10 11.03
CA ASN A 58 -11.71 -6.71 11.91
C ASN A 58 -11.59 -6.23 13.37
N ASN A 59 -10.37 -6.06 13.87
CA ASN A 59 -10.13 -5.60 15.24
C ASN A 59 -10.41 -4.10 15.45
N TYR A 60 -10.25 -3.28 14.42
CA TYR A 60 -10.34 -1.82 14.54
C TYR A 60 -11.50 -1.20 13.74
N ARG A 61 -12.51 -2.02 13.39
CA ARG A 61 -13.65 -1.65 12.54
C ARG A 61 -14.44 -0.45 13.04
N LEU A 62 -14.56 -0.28 14.37
CA LEU A 62 -15.33 0.80 15.00
C LEU A 62 -14.56 2.12 15.14
N THR A 63 -13.30 2.18 14.70
CA THR A 63 -12.44 3.35 14.91
C THR A 63 -12.48 4.35 13.76
N ASN A 64 -12.38 5.64 14.05
CA ASN A 64 -12.31 6.68 13.01
C ASN A 64 -10.88 6.81 12.46
N ILE A 65 -10.51 5.95 11.50
CA ILE A 65 -9.13 5.80 10.99
C ILE A 65 -8.96 6.07 9.49
N TYR A 66 -10.01 6.45 8.78
CA TYR A 66 -10.02 6.60 7.33
C TYR A 66 -8.81 7.36 6.78
N ALA A 67 -8.54 8.56 7.29
CA ALA A 67 -7.43 9.39 6.82
C ALA A 67 -6.04 8.76 7.08
N LYS A 68 -5.87 8.04 8.19
CA LYS A 68 -4.61 7.35 8.53
C LYS A 68 -4.41 6.14 7.61
N VAL A 69 -5.48 5.38 7.36
CA VAL A 69 -5.47 4.21 6.48
C VAL A 69 -5.21 4.61 5.02
N LYS A 70 -5.81 5.69 4.53
CA LYS A 70 -5.55 6.22 3.19
C LYS A 70 -4.06 6.53 2.96
N LYS A 71 -3.44 7.28 3.88
CA LYS A 71 -2.00 7.58 3.84
C LYS A 71 -1.13 6.32 3.89
N LEU A 72 -1.55 5.33 4.67
CA LEU A 72 -0.85 4.05 4.76
C LEU A 72 -0.98 3.23 3.47
N ASP A 73 -2.16 3.19 2.84
CA ASP A 73 -2.40 2.53 1.56
C ASP A 73 -1.53 3.15 0.45
N GLU A 74 -1.45 4.48 0.37
CA GLU A 74 -0.55 5.18 -0.55
C GLU A 74 0.91 4.75 -0.38
N TRP A 75 1.39 4.72 0.87
CA TRP A 75 2.73 4.26 1.19
C TRP A 75 2.95 2.79 0.82
N LEU A 76 1.95 1.95 1.04
CA LEU A 76 2.00 0.51 0.75
C LEU A 76 2.05 0.24 -0.76
N ARG A 77 1.28 0.97 -1.57
CA ARG A 77 1.34 0.91 -3.03
C ARG A 77 2.72 1.29 -3.56
N ASN A 78 3.35 2.32 -3.00
CA ASN A 78 4.72 2.69 -3.36
C ASN A 78 5.73 1.61 -2.97
N ARG A 79 5.54 0.94 -1.83
CA ARG A 79 6.35 -0.21 -1.44
C ARG A 79 6.22 -1.39 -2.38
N LEU A 80 5.01 -1.71 -2.83
CA LEU A 80 4.77 -2.78 -3.79
C LEU A 80 5.42 -2.47 -5.14
N ARG A 81 5.27 -1.24 -5.64
CA ARG A 81 6.00 -0.76 -6.84
C ARG A 81 7.50 -0.91 -6.68
N TYR A 82 8.03 -0.58 -5.50
CA TYR A 82 9.45 -0.71 -5.24
C TYR A 82 9.91 -2.17 -5.23
N CYS A 83 9.12 -3.10 -4.67
CA CYS A 83 9.41 -4.53 -4.74
C CYS A 83 9.44 -5.02 -6.18
N ILE A 84 8.43 -4.66 -6.99
CA ILE A 84 8.35 -5.05 -8.41
C ILE A 84 9.57 -4.51 -9.19
N TRP A 85 9.95 -3.25 -8.96
CA TRP A 85 11.13 -2.66 -9.58
C TRP A 85 12.43 -3.37 -9.21
N HIS A 86 12.54 -3.78 -7.94
CA HIS A 86 13.68 -4.53 -7.44
C HIS A 86 13.74 -5.94 -8.02
N ASP A 87 12.60 -6.62 -8.18
CA ASP A 87 12.50 -7.96 -8.76
C ASP A 87 12.97 -7.99 -10.23
N TRP A 88 12.83 -6.88 -10.95
CA TRP A 88 13.31 -6.79 -12.33
C TRP A 88 14.84 -6.83 -12.45
N LYS A 89 15.59 -6.57 -11.37
CA LYS A 89 17.07 -6.64 -11.23
C LYS A 89 17.89 -6.07 -12.41
N LYS A 90 17.88 -6.74 -13.57
CA LYS A 90 18.59 -6.39 -14.81
C LYS A 90 17.88 -5.29 -15.61
N LEU A 91 18.65 -4.41 -16.25
CA LEU A 91 18.16 -3.29 -17.07
C LEU A 91 17.27 -3.78 -18.24
N GLU A 92 17.71 -4.81 -18.96
CA GLU A 92 16.93 -5.36 -20.08
C GLU A 92 15.60 -5.96 -19.62
N ARG A 93 15.55 -6.57 -18.43
CA ARG A 93 14.29 -7.09 -17.87
C ARG A 93 13.34 -5.95 -17.49
N LYS A 94 13.86 -4.84 -16.95
CA LYS A 94 13.06 -3.62 -16.72
C LYS A 94 12.50 -3.11 -18.04
N ARG A 95 13.33 -2.94 -19.07
CA ARG A 95 12.91 -2.48 -20.40
C ARG A 95 11.81 -3.37 -20.99
N LYS A 96 12.02 -4.68 -21.05
CA LYS A 96 11.02 -5.65 -21.56
C LYS A 96 9.70 -5.60 -20.79
N ASN A 97 9.75 -5.51 -19.47
CA ASN A 97 8.54 -5.41 -18.66
C ASN A 97 7.80 -4.07 -18.85
N LEU A 98 8.53 -2.96 -18.98
CA LEU A 98 7.95 -1.65 -19.28
C LEU A 98 7.25 -1.65 -20.65
N ILE A 99 7.86 -2.22 -21.68
CA ILE A 99 7.27 -2.38 -23.01
C ILE A 99 6.01 -3.26 -22.93
N ARG A 100 6.08 -4.40 -22.23
CA ARG A 100 4.92 -5.29 -22.01
C ARG A 100 3.77 -4.59 -21.28
N LEU A 101 4.09 -3.59 -20.47
CA LEU A 101 3.11 -2.78 -19.75
C LEU A 101 2.54 -1.63 -20.61
N GLY A 102 2.93 -1.53 -21.88
CA GLY A 102 2.38 -0.59 -22.87
C GLY A 102 3.11 0.74 -22.97
N ILE A 103 4.37 0.82 -22.50
CA ILE A 103 5.19 2.02 -22.68
C ILE A 103 5.90 1.95 -24.04
N GLU A 104 5.98 3.07 -24.73
CA GLU A 104 6.76 3.23 -25.96
C GLU A 104 8.23 2.80 -25.78
N ILE A 105 8.81 2.20 -26.81
CA ILE A 105 10.15 1.59 -26.74
C ILE A 105 11.23 2.61 -26.34
N GLY A 106 11.19 3.83 -26.90
CA GLY A 106 12.14 4.90 -26.58
C GLY A 106 12.04 5.34 -25.12
N GLN A 107 10.81 5.57 -24.64
CA GLN A 107 10.58 5.95 -23.24
C GLN A 107 10.94 4.83 -22.27
N ALA A 108 10.63 3.58 -22.60
CA ALA A 108 11.01 2.41 -21.82
C ALA A 108 12.54 2.25 -21.74
N TYR A 109 13.27 2.59 -22.81
CA TYR A 109 14.73 2.59 -22.81
C TYR A 109 15.28 3.62 -21.81
N ALA A 110 14.82 4.87 -21.89
CA ALA A 110 15.21 5.93 -20.97
C ALA A 110 14.90 5.57 -19.51
N TRP A 111 13.67 5.10 -19.25
CA TRP A 111 13.21 4.74 -17.90
C TRP A 111 13.93 3.53 -17.31
N SER A 112 14.31 2.55 -18.13
CA SER A 112 15.04 1.37 -17.64
C SER A 112 16.43 1.70 -17.09
N ARG A 113 17.08 2.74 -17.64
CA ARG A 113 18.45 3.18 -17.35
C ARG A 113 18.53 4.42 -16.47
N THR A 114 17.44 4.81 -15.82
CA THR A 114 17.41 5.96 -14.92
C THR A 114 18.45 5.80 -13.80
N ARG A 115 19.17 6.89 -13.50
CA ARG A 115 20.08 6.97 -12.33
C ARG A 115 19.37 7.21 -11.00
N MET A 116 18.04 7.28 -11.02
CA MET A 116 17.22 7.48 -9.82
C MET A 116 17.30 6.27 -8.89
N GLY A 117 17.39 6.52 -7.58
CA GLY A 117 17.28 5.48 -6.57
C GLY A 117 15.93 4.77 -6.63
N GLY A 118 15.87 3.47 -6.37
CA GLY A 118 14.65 2.69 -6.61
C GLY A 118 13.40 3.13 -5.81
N TRP A 119 13.58 3.76 -4.64
CA TRP A 119 12.46 4.38 -3.92
C TRP A 119 11.94 5.66 -4.60
N ALA A 120 12.84 6.44 -5.22
CA ALA A 120 12.46 7.58 -6.03
C ALA A 120 11.71 7.14 -7.29
N VAL A 121 12.17 6.06 -7.95
CA VAL A 121 11.46 5.47 -9.12
C VAL A 121 10.05 4.96 -8.75
N ALA A 122 9.88 4.38 -7.57
CA ALA A 122 8.57 3.92 -7.10
C ALA A 122 7.56 5.06 -6.88
N GLN A 123 8.05 6.27 -6.61
CA GLN A 123 7.23 7.47 -6.42
C GLN A 123 7.11 8.33 -7.67
N SER A 124 7.99 8.14 -8.66
CA SER A 124 7.99 8.90 -9.89
C SER A 124 6.86 8.47 -10.82
N PRO A 125 6.53 9.30 -11.83
CA PRO A 125 5.55 8.95 -12.85
C PRO A 125 5.85 7.60 -13.50
N ILE A 126 7.13 7.24 -13.67
CA ILE A 126 7.60 5.98 -14.28
C ILE A 126 6.83 4.77 -13.76
N LEU A 127 6.72 4.58 -12.44
CA LEU A 127 5.98 3.43 -11.89
C LEU A 127 4.56 3.76 -11.48
N LYS A 128 4.22 5.03 -11.24
CA LYS A 128 2.84 5.42 -10.95
C LYS A 128 1.92 5.25 -12.16
N THR A 129 2.37 5.61 -13.36
CA THR A 129 1.61 5.47 -14.61
C THR A 129 1.62 4.02 -15.10
N THR A 130 2.76 3.35 -14.98
CA THR A 130 2.91 1.98 -15.49
C THR A 130 2.23 0.95 -14.59
N ILE A 131 2.39 1.08 -13.27
CA ILE A 131 1.81 0.19 -12.27
C ILE A 131 0.68 0.96 -11.58
N THR A 132 -0.42 1.09 -12.30
CA THR A 132 -1.66 1.71 -11.82
C THR A 132 -2.29 0.90 -10.68
N VAL A 133 -3.16 1.55 -9.90
CA VAL A 133 -3.92 0.87 -8.85
C VAL A 133 -4.81 -0.22 -9.45
N SER A 134 -5.41 0.02 -10.62
CA SER A 134 -6.23 -0.98 -11.33
C SER A 134 -5.44 -2.23 -11.68
N ARG A 135 -4.20 -2.10 -12.15
CA ARG A 135 -3.31 -3.24 -12.44
C ARG A 135 -2.94 -4.01 -11.19
N LEU A 136 -2.67 -3.31 -10.08
CA LEU A 136 -2.43 -3.97 -8.79
C LEU A 136 -3.68 -4.72 -8.31
N LYS A 137 -4.88 -4.13 -8.44
CA LYS A 137 -6.16 -4.79 -8.12
C LYS A 137 -6.35 -6.07 -8.91
N ARG A 138 -6.11 -6.04 -10.23
CA ARG A 138 -6.15 -7.23 -11.10
C ARG A 138 -5.19 -8.34 -10.67
N LYS A 139 -4.09 -8.02 -10.00
CA LYS A 139 -3.12 -8.98 -9.46
C LYS A 139 -3.48 -9.49 -8.06
N GLY A 140 -4.59 -9.04 -7.47
CA GLY A 140 -5.07 -9.46 -6.16
C GLY A 140 -4.77 -8.48 -5.02
N TYR A 141 -4.26 -7.28 -5.30
CA TYR A 141 -4.13 -6.25 -4.27
C TYR A 141 -5.51 -5.68 -3.89
N LYS A 142 -5.87 -5.79 -2.61
CA LYS A 142 -7.07 -5.16 -2.07
C LYS A 142 -6.67 -3.89 -1.32
N PRO A 143 -7.03 -2.69 -1.80
CA PRO A 143 -6.78 -1.44 -1.07
C PRO A 143 -7.37 -1.51 0.34
N LEU A 144 -6.68 -0.90 1.30
CA LEU A 144 -7.15 -0.93 2.68
C LEU A 144 -8.50 -0.22 2.85
N LEU A 145 -8.82 0.75 1.98
CA LEU A 145 -10.10 1.46 2.00
C LEU A 145 -11.28 0.56 1.63
N ASP A 146 -11.08 -0.42 0.75
CA ASP A 146 -12.14 -1.35 0.34
C ASP A 146 -12.62 -2.18 1.56
N TYR A 147 -11.77 -2.39 2.57
CA TYR A 147 -12.16 -3.05 3.82
C TYR A 147 -13.00 -2.16 4.75
N ILE A 148 -12.83 -0.83 4.72
CA ILE A 148 -13.62 0.10 5.55
C ILE A 148 -15.03 0.23 4.98
N ASN A 149 -15.15 0.41 3.66
CA ASN A 149 -16.43 0.69 3.04
C ASN A 149 -17.38 -0.51 3.15
N ASN A 150 -16.89 -1.73 2.90
CA ASN A 150 -17.68 -2.97 3.06
C ASN A 150 -18.18 -3.20 4.50
N THR A 151 -17.53 -2.58 5.49
CA THR A 151 -17.93 -2.67 6.88
C THR A 151 -18.96 -1.62 7.32
N GLN A 152 -19.15 -0.55 6.55
CA GLN A 152 -20.17 0.46 6.86
C GLN A 152 -21.53 0.11 6.25
N THR A 153 -21.54 -0.63 5.13
CA THR A 153 -22.76 -1.08 4.44
C THR A 153 -23.57 -2.15 5.18
N SER A 154 -23.03 -2.72 6.26
CA SER A 154 -23.69 -3.78 7.06
C SER A 154 -24.23 -3.27 8.40
N ILE A 155 -24.25 -1.96 8.61
CA ILE A 155 -24.77 -1.29 9.81
C ILE A 155 -26.04 -0.47 9.47
N TRP A 156 -26.55 -0.60 8.24
CA TRP A 156 -27.83 -0.06 7.79
C TRP A 156 -28.62 -1.18 7.12
#